data_AF-A0A8J4G217-F1
#
_entry.id   AF-A0A8J4G217-F1
#
_cell.length_a   1.000
_cell.length_b   1.000
_cell.length_c   1.000
_cell.angle_alpha   90.00
_cell.angle_beta   90.00
_cell.angle_gamma   90.00
#
_symmetry.space_group_name_H-M   'P 1'
#
loop_
_entity.id
_entity.type
_entity.pdbx_description
1 polymer ?
#
loop_
_entity_poly.entity_id
_entity_poly.type
_entity_poly.pdbx_seq_one_letter_code
_entity_poly.pdbx_strand_id
1 'polypeptide(L)'
;TTLKALERVIPDIRRRAELTLVGSPLTHERFVRRHRGSYGPGISASGKESWPGPKTPIPGLSVCGDSCMPGIGVPAAAASGMIAANSLAPVWSHLAMMDALLPPATAARAAMGHRA
;
A
#
# COMPACT_ATOMS: atom_id res chain seq x y z
N THR A 1 -25.24 -3.86 16.76
CA THR A 1 -24.31 -4.74 16.00
C THR A 1 -24.46 -4.43 14.53
N THR A 2 -23.44 -4.69 13.71
CA THR A 2 -23.46 -4.43 12.25
C THR A 2 -24.68 -5.05 11.57
N LEU A 3 -25.07 -6.27 11.96
CA LEU A 3 -26.26 -6.94 11.43
C LEU A 3 -27.57 -6.18 11.71
N LYS A 4 -27.75 -5.60 12.91
CA LYS A 4 -28.93 -4.78 13.22
C LYS A 4 -29.03 -3.53 12.33
N ALA A 5 -27.90 -2.97 11.92
CA ALA A 5 -27.90 -1.84 10.98
C ALA A 5 -28.24 -2.31 9.56
N LEU A 6 -27.69 -3.44 9.13
CA LEU A 6 -27.95 -4.03 7.82
C LEU A 6 -29.41 -4.46 7.63
N GLU A 7 -30.09 -4.92 8.67
CA GLU A 7 -31.53 -5.26 8.64
C GLU A 7 -32.43 -4.12 8.16
N ARG A 8 -32.00 -2.86 8.29
CA ARG A 8 -32.76 -1.71 7.77
C ARG A 8 -32.79 -1.65 6.24
N VAL A 9 -31.80 -2.27 5.58
CA VAL A 9 -31.65 -2.27 4.12
C VAL A 9 -31.94 -3.66 3.54
N ILE A 10 -31.56 -4.72 4.25
CA ILE A 10 -31.78 -6.11 3.87
C ILE A 10 -32.46 -6.82 5.05
N PRO A 11 -33.80 -6.78 5.15
CA PRO A 11 -34.53 -7.22 6.33
C PRO A 11 -34.30 -8.68 6.74
N ASP A 12 -34.04 -9.57 5.78
CA ASP A 12 -33.82 -11.00 6.04
C ASP A 12 -32.34 -11.42 5.94
N ILE A 13 -31.40 -10.49 6.08
CA ILE A 13 -29.94 -10.74 5.93
C ILE A 13 -29.44 -11.90 6.81
N ARG A 14 -29.99 -12.05 8.02
CA ARG A 14 -29.61 -13.14 8.94
C ARG A 14 -29.93 -14.52 8.38
N ARG A 15 -31.05 -14.66 7.66
CA ARG A 15 -31.47 -15.93 7.06
C ARG A 15 -30.65 -16.27 5.82
N ARG A 16 -30.07 -15.26 5.16
CA ARG A 16 -29.23 -15.41 3.96
C ARG A 16 -27.76 -15.69 4.27
N ALA A 17 -27.32 -15.44 5.50
CA ALA A 17 -25.93 -15.63 5.90
C ALA A 17 -25.64 -17.12 6.18
N GLU A 18 -24.87 -17.76 5.31
CA GLU A 18 -24.40 -19.14 5.51
C GLU A 18 -23.20 -19.21 6.47
N LEU A 19 -22.38 -18.15 6.50
CA LEU A 19 -21.20 -18.02 7.35
C LEU A 19 -21.14 -16.63 7.95
N THR A 20 -20.91 -16.55 9.26
CA THR A 20 -20.67 -15.29 9.98
C THR A 20 -19.41 -15.43 10.80
N LEU A 21 -18.41 -14.60 10.51
CA LEU A 21 -17.16 -14.50 11.26
C LEU A 21 -17.06 -13.12 11.89
N VAL A 22 -16.53 -13.05 13.11
CA VAL A 22 -16.29 -11.79 13.82
C VAL A 22 -14.87 -11.32 13.54
N GLY A 23 -14.75 -10.19 12.86
CA GLY A 23 -13.50 -9.44 12.79
C GLY A 23 -13.39 -8.48 13.97
N SER A 24 -12.30 -8.59 14.74
CA SER A 24 -11.96 -7.68 15.84
C SER A 24 -10.50 -7.24 15.75
N PRO A 25 -10.06 -6.21 16.48
CA PRO A 25 -8.62 -5.88 16.56
C PRO A 25 -7.76 -7.09 16.94
N LEU A 26 -8.25 -7.98 17.83
CA LEU A 26 -7.54 -9.22 18.17
C LEU A 26 -7.38 -10.17 16.97
N THR A 27 -8.32 -10.13 16.03
CA THR A 27 -8.25 -10.89 14.76
C THR A 27 -7.14 -10.30 13.87
N HIS A 28 -7.05 -8.98 13.74
CA HIS A 28 -5.95 -8.34 13.03
C HIS A 28 -4.59 -8.66 13.68
N GLU A 29 -4.48 -8.51 15.00
CA GLU A 29 -3.24 -8.84 15.71
C GLU A 29 -2.81 -10.28 15.47
N ARG A 30 -3.76 -11.23 15.54
CA ARG A 30 -3.50 -12.65 15.31
C ARG A 30 -3.05 -12.96 13.88
N PHE A 31 -3.76 -12.47 12.87
CA PHE A 31 -3.55 -12.90 11.49
C PHE A 31 -2.52 -12.08 10.72
N VAL A 32 -2.37 -10.79 11.06
CA VAL A 32 -1.47 -9.86 10.35
C VAL A 32 -0.41 -9.25 11.26
N ARG A 33 -0.25 -9.75 12.50
CA ARG A 33 0.75 -9.32 13.49
C ARG A 33 0.77 -7.81 13.71
N ARG A 34 -0.40 -7.19 13.61
CA ARG A 34 -0.54 -5.75 13.79
C ARG A 34 -0.49 -5.41 15.25
N HIS A 35 0.35 -4.44 15.61
CA HIS A 35 0.38 -3.91 16.96
C HIS A 35 -1.02 -3.45 17.36
N ARG A 36 -1.55 -4.05 18.44
CA ARG A 36 -2.90 -3.80 18.97
C ARG A 36 -4.04 -3.98 17.95
N GLY A 37 -3.82 -4.77 16.90
CA GLY A 37 -4.82 -4.98 15.85
C GLY A 37 -5.09 -3.77 14.97
N SER A 38 -4.20 -2.76 14.98
CA SER A 38 -4.38 -1.54 14.20
C SER A 38 -4.42 -1.82 12.69
N TYR A 39 -5.29 -1.08 11.99
CA TYR A 39 -5.33 -1.10 10.53
C TYR A 39 -4.11 -0.41 9.89
N GLY A 40 -3.40 0.44 10.64
CA GLY A 40 -2.47 1.42 10.10
C GLY A 40 -2.01 2.39 11.18
N PRO A 41 -0.82 2.99 11.08
CA PRO A 41 -0.49 4.19 11.84
C PRO A 41 -1.47 5.32 11.51
N GLY A 42 -2.03 5.97 12.53
CA GLY A 42 -2.92 7.12 12.37
C GLY A 42 -2.15 8.44 12.31
N ILE A 43 -1.23 8.58 11.35
CA ILE A 43 -0.44 9.82 11.20
C ILE A 43 -1.35 10.93 10.69
N SER A 44 -1.38 12.06 11.40
CA SER A 44 -2.23 13.20 11.04
C SER A 44 -1.73 13.87 9.76
N ALA A 45 -2.64 14.13 8.82
CA ALA A 45 -2.35 14.91 7.62
C ALA A 45 -2.04 16.39 7.91
N SER A 46 -2.47 16.92 9.07
CA SER A 46 -2.16 18.29 9.50
C SER A 46 -0.83 18.41 10.24
N GLY A 47 -0.18 17.28 10.53
CA GLY A 47 1.09 17.24 11.24
C GLY A 47 2.29 17.51 10.33
N LYS A 48 3.45 17.69 10.96
CA LYS A 48 4.76 17.68 10.27
C LYS A 48 5.37 16.28 10.19
N GLU A 49 4.64 15.29 10.69
CA GLU A 49 5.08 13.90 10.73
C GLU A 49 5.00 13.31 9.32
N SER A 50 6.02 12.53 8.96
CA SER A 50 6.06 11.80 7.70
C SER A 50 6.21 10.32 7.98
N TRP A 51 5.74 9.51 7.04
CA TRP A 51 5.93 8.07 7.11
C TRP A 51 7.42 7.73 7.07
N PRO A 52 7.88 6.76 7.86
CA PRO A 52 9.28 6.35 7.84
C PRO A 52 9.64 5.77 6.46
N GLY A 53 10.84 6.09 5.97
CA GLY A 53 11.39 5.48 4.77
C GLY A 53 11.84 4.03 4.98
N PRO A 54 12.43 3.38 3.96
CA PRO A 54 12.77 1.96 4.04
C PRO A 54 14.02 1.64 4.87
N LYS A 55 14.81 2.66 5.24
CA LYS A 55 16.08 2.50 5.95
C LYS A 55 15.86 2.27 7.43
N THR A 56 16.67 1.40 8.02
CA THR A 56 16.73 1.19 9.46
C THR A 56 18.13 1.53 9.99
N PRO A 57 18.30 1.75 11.31
CA PRO A 57 19.63 1.89 11.92
C PRO A 57 20.48 0.61 11.86
N ILE A 58 19.90 -0.54 11.49
CA ILE A 58 20.58 -1.83 11.43
C ILE A 58 21.16 -2.01 10.01
N PRO A 59 22.48 -2.14 9.86
CA PRO A 59 23.10 -2.34 8.55
C PRO A 59 22.56 -3.58 7.84
N GLY A 60 22.20 -3.44 6.56
CA GLY A 60 21.67 -4.53 5.74
C GLY A 60 20.19 -4.87 5.99
N LEU A 61 19.51 -4.19 6.92
CA LEU A 61 18.08 -4.37 7.16
C LEU A 61 17.27 -3.20 6.58
N SER A 62 16.37 -3.53 5.66
CA SER A 62 15.37 -2.59 5.13
C SER A 62 13.96 -3.05 5.47
N VAL A 63 13.04 -2.10 5.58
CA VAL A 63 11.63 -2.33 5.88
C VAL A 63 10.75 -1.77 4.77
N CYS A 64 9.57 -2.36 4.59
CA CYS A 64 8.54 -1.87 3.69
C CYS A 64 7.17 -2.30 4.20
N GLY A 65 6.12 -1.71 3.61
CA GLY A 65 4.74 -2.04 3.89
C GLY A 65 3.92 -0.81 4.22
N ASP A 66 2.72 -1.04 4.75
CA ASP A 66 1.72 -0.01 5.02
C ASP A 66 2.03 0.89 6.24
N SER A 67 3.07 0.54 7.00
CA SER A 67 3.64 1.36 8.07
C SER A 67 4.84 2.20 7.61
N CYS A 68 5.23 2.10 6.35
CA CYS A 68 6.33 2.84 5.74
C CYS A 68 5.79 3.76 4.66
N MET A 69 6.58 4.75 4.24
CA MET A 69 6.25 5.62 3.12
C MET A 69 5.90 4.77 1.89
N PRO A 70 4.78 5.01 1.19
CA PRO A 70 3.89 6.18 1.26
C PRO A 70 2.70 6.10 2.24
N GLY A 71 2.52 5.02 2.99
CA GLY A 71 1.48 4.88 4.01
C GLY A 71 0.55 3.69 3.80
N ILE A 72 -0.71 3.83 4.23
CA ILE A 72 -1.66 2.71 4.37
C ILE A 72 -2.37 2.31 3.08
N GLY A 73 -2.76 1.03 2.99
CA GLY A 73 -3.55 0.47 1.88
C GLY A 73 -2.72 -0.28 0.84
N VAL A 74 -3.39 -1.08 0.00
CA VAL A 74 -2.74 -2.01 -0.94
C VAL A 74 -1.78 -1.29 -1.91
N PRO A 75 -2.17 -0.19 -2.59
CA PRO A 75 -1.26 0.50 -3.50
C PRO A 75 -0.04 1.08 -2.79
N ALA A 76 -0.24 1.62 -1.59
CA ALA A 76 0.82 2.23 -0.80
C ALA A 76 1.81 1.17 -0.29
N ALA A 77 1.33 0.04 0.21
CA ALA A 77 2.18 -1.08 0.61
C ALA A 77 3.02 -1.61 -0.56
N ALA A 78 2.43 -1.75 -1.75
CA ALA A 78 3.15 -2.16 -2.96
C ALA A 78 4.22 -1.13 -3.36
N ALA A 79 3.87 0.16 -3.36
CA ALA A 79 4.81 1.24 -3.65
C ALA A 79 5.96 1.28 -2.62
N SER A 80 5.67 1.07 -1.34
CA SER A 80 6.68 0.97 -0.29
C SER A 80 7.68 -0.17 -0.56
N GLY A 81 7.19 -1.33 -1.02
CA GLY A 81 8.03 -2.45 -1.45
C GLY A 81 8.95 -2.08 -2.61
N MET A 82 8.41 -1.39 -3.64
CA MET A 82 9.22 -0.88 -4.76
C MET A 82 10.29 0.12 -4.28
N ILE A 83 9.93 1.04 -3.39
CA ILE A 83 10.87 2.02 -2.82
C ILE A 83 12.00 1.32 -2.06
N ALA A 84 11.69 0.32 -1.23
CA ALA A 84 12.70 -0.45 -0.51
C ALA A 84 13.63 -1.20 -1.46
N ALA A 85 13.09 -1.92 -2.45
CA ALA A 85 13.88 -2.64 -3.44
C ALA A 85 14.79 -1.69 -4.24
N ASN A 86 14.25 -0.56 -4.69
CA ASN A 86 15.01 0.42 -5.47
C ASN A 86 16.06 1.15 -4.65
N SER A 87 15.87 1.26 -3.33
CA SER A 87 16.88 1.83 -2.41
C SER A 87 18.11 0.92 -2.24
N LEU A 88 18.01 -0.36 -2.61
CA LEU A 88 19.11 -1.32 -2.56
C LEU A 88 19.85 -1.46 -3.90
N ALA A 89 19.20 -1.10 -5.01
CA ALA A 89 19.79 -1.18 -6.35
C ALA A 89 20.61 0.09 -6.67
N PRO A 90 21.74 -0.04 -7.40
CA PRO A 90 22.52 1.11 -7.85
C PRO A 90 21.75 1.91 -8.90
N VAL A 91 22.01 3.22 -8.97
CA VAL A 91 21.32 4.13 -9.90
C VAL A 91 21.41 3.69 -11.37
N TRP A 92 22.51 3.03 -11.75
CA TRP A 92 22.73 2.53 -13.11
C TRP A 92 21.75 1.43 -13.50
N SER A 93 21.35 0.57 -12.56
CA SER A 93 20.33 -0.46 -12.82
C SER A 93 18.96 0.16 -13.04
N HIS A 94 18.65 1.26 -12.35
CA HIS A 94 17.41 2.01 -12.58
C HIS A 94 17.39 2.63 -13.97
N LEU A 95 18.49 3.26 -14.39
CA LEU A 95 18.60 3.85 -15.72
C LEU A 95 18.45 2.80 -16.82
N ALA A 96 19.14 1.65 -16.70
CA ALA A 96 19.01 0.55 -17.65
C ALA A 96 17.58 -0.01 -17.74
N MET A 97 16.85 -0.06 -16.62
CA MET A 97 15.44 -0.46 -16.62
C MET A 97 14.56 0.57 -17.34
N MET A 98 14.81 1.86 -17.14
CA MET A 98 14.07 2.93 -17.82
C MET A 98 14.31 2.90 -19.33
N ASP A 99 15.55 2.65 -19.77
CA ASP A 99 15.88 2.49 -21.19
C ASP A 99 15.16 1.30 -21.83
N ALA A 100 14.92 0.22 -21.08
CA ALA A 100 14.19 -0.95 -21.55
C ALA A 100 12.67 -0.77 -21.57
N LEU A 101 12.12 0.03 -20.66
CA LEU A 101 10.67 0.27 -20.53
C LEU A 101 10.17 1.40 -21.41
N LEU A 102 10.99 2.44 -21.60
CA LEU A 102 10.62 3.58 -22.42
C LEU A 102 10.90 3.27 -23.90
N PRO A 103 9.98 3.62 -24.80
CA PRO A 103 10.27 3.51 -26.22
C PRO A 103 11.47 4.42 -26.57
N PRO A 104 12.28 4.06 -27.58
CA PRO A 104 13.40 4.89 -27.99
C PRO A 104 12.94 6.33 -28.27
N ALA A 105 13.76 7.32 -27.89
CA ALA A 105 13.41 8.75 -27.88
C ALA A 105 12.82 9.28 -29.22
N THR A 106 13.08 8.59 -30.32
CA THR A 106 12.50 8.85 -31.65
C THR A 106 11.01 8.54 -31.75
N ALA A 107 10.51 7.50 -31.08
CA ALA A 107 9.10 7.10 -31.12
C ALA A 107 8.19 8.01 -30.27
N ALA A 108 8.69 8.54 -29.14
CA ALA A 108 7.95 9.46 -28.29
C ALA A 108 7.66 10.81 -28.96
N ARG A 109 8.57 11.28 -29.83
CA ARG A 109 8.41 12.52 -30.61
C ARG A 109 7.37 12.37 -31.74
N ALA A 110 7.25 11.18 -32.33
CA ALA A 110 6.25 10.89 -33.37
C ALA A 110 4.81 10.86 -32.79
N ALA A 111 4.63 10.37 -31.57
CA ALA A 111 3.32 10.30 -30.92
C ALA A 111 2.75 11.67 -30.48
N MET A 112 3.59 12.69 -30.30
CA MET A 112 3.16 14.06 -29.94
C MET A 112 2.97 14.99 -31.16
N GLY A 113 3.15 14.49 -32.38
CA GLY A 113 3.18 15.29 -33.62
C GLY A 113 1.86 15.51 -34.37
N HIS A 114 0.70 15.11 -33.83
CA HIS A 114 -0.60 15.29 -34.51
C HIS A 114 -1.65 16.03 -33.66
N ARG A 115 -1.32 17.26 -33.26
CA ARG A 115 -2.30 18.30 -32.95
C ARG A 115 -1.85 19.61 -33.58
N ALA A 116 -2.20 19.77 -34.86
CA ALA A 116 -2.35 21.06 -35.53
C ALA A 116 -3.80 21.13 -36.01
#